data_AF-A0A4Q7DJ28-F1
#
_entry.id   AF-A0A4Q7DJ28-F1
#
_cell.length_a   1.000
_cell.length_b   1.000
_cell.length_c   1.000
_cell.angle_alpha   90.00
_cell.angle_beta   90.00
_cell.angle_gamma   90.00
#
_symmetry.space_group_name_H-M   'P 1'
#
loop_
_entity.id
_entity.type
_entity.pdbx_description
1 polymer ?
#
loop_
_entity_poly.entity_id
_entity_poly.type
_entity_poly.pdbx_seq_one_letter_code
_entity_poly.pdbx_strand_id
1 'polypeptide(L)'
;MKKTNHPKQYGYASYIQDRKVQHEHNSILPPPAILESYEEVSPGTVEKLLDLATIEQKHRHLLQTRSLYLASWTARLGQLCGVAISFGVLYTSYALVLRSEALIGGLVVLSGFCFLSITALLSHRTRGAKRGGGKFHHKGAHKGGQKHHHQER
;
A
#
# COMPACT_ATOMS: atom_id res chain seq x y z
N MET A 1 44.37 28.52 48.96
CA MET A 1 43.88 27.50 47.99
C MET A 1 42.63 28.05 47.30
N LYS A 2 42.48 27.76 46.01
CA LYS A 2 41.69 28.47 44.98
C LYS A 2 40.33 27.78 44.72
N LYS A 3 39.29 28.62 44.49
CA LYS A 3 38.06 28.42 43.69
C LYS A 3 37.05 27.36 44.22
N THR A 4 35.74 27.45 44.02
CA THR A 4 34.97 27.95 42.88
C THR A 4 33.59 28.46 43.32
N ASN A 5 33.20 29.59 42.74
CA ASN A 5 31.86 30.16 42.77
C ASN A 5 31.02 29.35 41.77
N HIS A 6 30.01 28.61 42.23
CA HIS A 6 29.13 27.86 41.34
C HIS A 6 28.01 28.77 40.81
N PRO A 7 27.83 28.86 39.48
CA PRO A 7 26.84 29.75 38.88
C PRO A 7 25.40 29.30 39.19
N LYS A 8 24.55 30.27 39.53
CA LYS A 8 23.09 30.10 39.63
C LYS A 8 22.57 29.49 38.34
N GLN A 9 22.15 28.22 38.40
CA GLN A 9 21.47 27.57 37.29
C GLN A 9 20.10 28.22 37.11
N TYR A 10 19.97 29.00 36.05
CA TYR A 10 18.67 29.46 35.56
C TYR A 10 17.89 28.22 35.12
N GLY A 11 16.75 28.03 35.77
CA GLY A 11 15.90 26.85 35.60
C GLY A 11 15.38 26.73 34.18
N TYR A 12 15.87 25.74 33.47
CA TYR A 12 15.20 25.12 32.31
C TYR A 12 14.05 24.18 32.75
N ALA A 13 13.65 24.25 34.03
CA ALA A 13 12.79 23.29 34.71
C ALA A 13 11.28 23.48 34.50
N SER A 14 10.85 24.34 33.56
CA SER A 14 9.42 24.68 33.40
C SER A 14 8.79 24.36 32.05
N TYR A 15 9.41 23.58 31.16
CA TYR A 15 8.83 23.30 29.83
C TYR A 15 8.47 21.86 29.50
N ILE A 16 8.78 20.86 30.31
CA ILE A 16 8.48 19.46 29.95
C ILE A 16 7.64 18.78 31.03
N GLN A 17 6.50 19.38 31.36
CA GLN A 17 5.46 18.66 32.09
C GLN A 17 4.07 19.15 31.68
N ASP A 18 3.69 18.89 30.43
CA ASP A 18 2.28 18.68 30.11
C ASP A 18 2.10 17.44 29.24
N ARG A 19 0.93 16.86 29.40
CA ARG A 19 0.59 15.45 29.26
C ARG A 19 0.76 14.89 27.85
N LYS A 20 0.98 13.57 27.83
CA LYS A 20 0.58 12.61 26.79
C LYS A 20 -0.42 13.17 25.76
N VAL A 21 0.10 13.75 24.69
CA VAL A 21 -0.65 13.91 23.45
C VAL A 21 -0.02 12.93 22.45
N GLN A 22 -0.32 11.64 22.67
CA GLN A 22 -0.18 10.59 21.66
C GLN A 22 -1.26 10.83 20.62
N HIS A 23 -1.09 11.89 19.84
CA HIS A 23 -1.89 12.14 18.66
C HIS A 23 -1.19 11.43 17.51
N GLU A 24 -1.63 10.20 17.27
CA GLU A 24 -1.43 9.49 16.02
C GLU A 24 -2.13 10.27 14.89
N HIS A 25 -1.62 11.46 14.55
CA HIS A 25 -2.17 12.29 13.49
C HIS A 25 -1.64 11.78 12.16
N ASN A 26 -2.37 10.83 11.58
CA ASN A 26 -2.19 10.33 10.22
C ASN A 26 -2.68 11.35 9.17
N SER A 27 -2.70 12.64 9.52
CA SER A 27 -3.11 13.74 8.66
C SER A 27 -1.87 14.38 8.06
N ILE A 28 -1.93 14.69 6.76
CA ILE A 28 -0.85 15.37 6.03
C ILE A 28 -0.60 16.79 6.56
N LEU A 29 -1.53 17.36 7.33
CA LEU A 29 -1.42 18.69 7.91
C LEU A 29 -1.31 18.66 9.45
N PRO A 30 -0.44 19.50 10.04
CA PRO A 30 -0.36 19.67 11.48
C PRO A 30 -1.62 20.37 12.03
N PRO A 31 -1.90 20.24 13.34
CA PRO A 31 -3.02 20.92 13.98
C PRO A 31 -3.03 22.44 13.73
N PRO A 32 -4.21 23.07 13.61
CA PRO A 32 -4.34 24.49 13.30
C PRO A 32 -3.64 25.41 14.31
N ALA A 33 -3.63 25.04 15.60
CA ALA A 33 -2.91 25.79 16.63
C ALA A 33 -1.38 25.84 16.40
N ILE A 34 -0.81 24.83 15.72
CA ILE A 34 0.61 24.82 15.37
C ILE A 34 0.84 25.57 14.06
N LEU A 35 -0.09 25.52 13.11
CA LEU A 35 -0.03 26.29 11.86
C LEU A 35 0.02 27.81 12.12
N GLU A 36 -0.76 28.30 13.08
CA GLU A 36 -0.74 29.72 13.48
C GLU A 36 0.65 30.14 13.98
N SER A 37 1.29 29.31 14.80
CA SER A 37 2.67 29.57 15.26
C SER A 37 3.71 29.57 14.13
N TYR A 38 3.50 28.80 13.06
CA TYR A 38 4.39 28.81 11.88
C TYR A 38 4.23 30.08 11.05
N GLU A 39 3.01 30.61 10.95
CA GLU A 39 2.73 31.85 10.23
C GLU A 39 3.30 33.08 10.98
N GLU A 40 3.22 33.07 12.31
CA GLU A 40 3.83 34.11 13.16
C GLU A 40 5.36 34.17 13.03
N VAL A 41 6.02 33.01 12.90
CA VAL A 41 7.48 32.91 12.76
C VAL A 41 7.93 33.32 11.36
N SER A 42 7.19 32.93 10.32
CA SER A 42 7.51 33.29 8.93
C SER A 42 6.24 33.39 8.09
N PRO A 43 5.79 34.62 7.77
CA PRO A 43 4.57 34.82 6.99
C PRO A 43 4.69 34.20 5.59
N GLY A 44 3.63 33.53 5.14
CA GLY A 44 3.55 32.79 3.88
C GLY A 44 4.08 31.34 3.95
N THR A 45 4.47 30.86 5.14
CA THR A 45 4.92 29.46 5.32
C THR A 45 3.75 28.50 5.31
N VAL A 46 2.60 28.88 5.89
CA VAL A 46 1.41 28.03 5.91
C VAL A 46 0.89 27.77 4.50
N GLU A 47 0.89 28.79 3.63
CA GLU A 47 0.46 28.65 2.24
C GLU A 47 1.33 27.68 1.45
N LYS A 48 2.66 27.77 1.59
CA LYS A 48 3.61 26.81 1.00
C LYS A 48 3.41 25.40 1.53
N LEU A 49 3.14 25.26 2.82
CA LEU A 49 2.90 23.95 3.44
C LEU A 49 1.59 23.34 2.94
N LEU A 50 0.55 24.17 2.75
CA LEU A 50 -0.74 23.74 2.18
C LEU A 50 -0.60 23.27 0.74
N ASP A 51 0.22 23.96 -0.06
CA ASP A 51 0.48 23.58 -1.44
C ASP A 51 1.23 22.23 -1.52
N LEU A 52 2.29 22.08 -0.70
CA LEU A 52 3.03 20.81 -0.57
C LEU A 52 2.12 19.66 -0.10
N ALA A 53 1.27 19.92 0.89
CA ALA A 53 0.28 18.96 1.38
C ALA A 53 -0.71 18.54 0.27
N THR A 54 -1.18 19.49 -0.53
CA THR A 54 -2.10 19.24 -1.63
C THR A 54 -1.44 18.40 -2.73
N ILE A 55 -0.18 18.68 -3.06
CA ILE A 55 0.60 17.89 -4.03
C ILE A 55 0.76 16.45 -3.53
N GLU A 56 1.12 16.27 -2.26
CA GLU A 56 1.29 14.96 -1.64
C GLU A 56 -0.03 14.16 -1.58
N GLN A 57 -1.15 14.83 -1.24
CA GLN A 57 -2.48 14.23 -1.28
C GLN A 57 -2.86 13.78 -2.69
N LYS A 58 -2.66 14.63 -3.70
CA LYS A 58 -2.91 14.29 -5.11
C LYS A 58 -2.07 13.10 -5.54
N HIS A 59 -0.78 13.07 -5.18
CA HIS A 59 0.11 11.95 -5.49
C HIS A 59 -0.38 10.63 -4.88
N ARG A 60 -0.73 10.63 -3.59
CA ARG A 60 -1.28 9.43 -2.91
C ARG A 60 -2.60 8.99 -3.52
N HIS A 61 -3.48 9.92 -3.84
CA HIS A 61 -4.76 9.62 -4.48
C HIS A 61 -4.56 8.99 -5.88
N LEU A 62 -3.61 9.50 -6.66
CA LEU A 62 -3.24 8.92 -7.97
C LEU A 62 -2.71 7.48 -7.82
N LEU A 63 -1.87 7.22 -6.82
CA LEU A 63 -1.39 5.86 -6.55
C LEU A 63 -2.50 4.92 -6.10
N GLN A 64 -3.38 5.38 -5.21
CA GLN A 64 -4.54 4.63 -4.74
C GLN A 64 -5.48 4.28 -5.90
N THR A 65 -5.88 5.27 -6.70
CA THR A 65 -6.76 5.07 -7.87
C THR A 65 -6.13 4.15 -8.91
N ARG A 66 -4.83 4.29 -9.21
CA ARG A 66 -4.12 3.38 -10.11
C ARG A 66 -4.07 1.96 -9.59
N SER A 67 -3.85 1.77 -8.29
CA SER A 67 -3.86 0.44 -7.66
C SER A 67 -5.26 -0.22 -7.73
N LEU A 68 -6.32 0.56 -7.51
CA LEU A 68 -7.71 0.10 -7.64
C LEU A 68 -8.04 -0.28 -9.08
N TYR A 69 -7.61 0.53 -10.05
CA TYR A 69 -7.80 0.25 -11.46
C TYR A 69 -7.12 -1.07 -11.86
N LEU A 70 -5.85 -1.27 -11.50
CA LEU A 70 -5.12 -2.51 -11.78
C LEU A 70 -5.76 -3.73 -11.11
N ALA A 71 -6.21 -3.60 -9.86
CA ALA A 71 -6.92 -4.67 -9.15
C ALA A 71 -8.25 -5.03 -9.84
N SER A 72 -9.00 -4.03 -10.32
CA SER A 72 -10.25 -4.25 -11.05
C SER A 72 -10.02 -4.91 -12.41
N TRP A 73 -8.95 -4.53 -13.11
CA TRP A 73 -8.62 -5.03 -14.44
C TRP A 73 -8.17 -6.50 -14.38
N THR A 74 -7.31 -6.84 -13.42
CA THR A 74 -6.89 -8.23 -13.17
C THR A 74 -8.05 -9.13 -12.77
N ALA A 75 -8.99 -8.63 -11.96
CA ALA A 75 -10.21 -9.38 -11.62
C ALA A 75 -11.09 -9.66 -12.85
N ARG A 76 -11.26 -8.68 -13.73
CA ARG A 76 -12.03 -8.82 -14.98
C ARG A 76 -11.36 -9.80 -15.95
N LEU A 77 -10.04 -9.74 -16.11
CA LEU A 77 -9.28 -10.69 -16.92
C LEU A 77 -9.40 -12.12 -16.40
N GLY A 78 -9.34 -12.30 -15.07
CA GLY A 78 -9.52 -13.60 -14.44
C GLY A 78 -10.92 -14.18 -14.69
N GLN A 79 -11.97 -13.35 -14.62
CA GLN A 79 -13.33 -13.76 -14.97
C GLN A 79 -13.45 -14.16 -16.44
N LEU A 80 -12.89 -13.38 -17.36
CA LEU A 80 -12.91 -13.67 -18.79
C LEU A 80 -12.19 -15.00 -19.12
N CYS A 81 -11.04 -15.23 -18.50
CA CYS A 81 -10.30 -16.49 -18.62
C CYS A 81 -11.11 -17.67 -18.09
N GLY A 82 -11.78 -17.52 -16.94
CA GLY A 82 -12.67 -18.55 -16.38
C GLY A 82 -13.84 -18.89 -17.31
N VAL A 83 -14.43 -17.88 -17.96
CA VAL A 83 -15.49 -18.08 -18.98
C VAL A 83 -14.93 -18.85 -20.18
N ALA A 84 -13.75 -18.46 -20.69
CA ALA A 84 -13.12 -19.15 -21.81
C ALA A 84 -12.83 -20.64 -21.49
N ILE A 85 -12.32 -20.93 -20.29
CA ILE A 85 -12.09 -22.31 -19.83
C ILE A 85 -13.42 -23.08 -19.74
N SER A 86 -14.48 -22.45 -19.23
CA SER A 86 -15.81 -23.08 -19.13
C SER A 86 -16.35 -23.49 -20.50
N PHE A 87 -16.21 -22.62 -21.51
CA PHE A 87 -16.54 -22.96 -22.89
C PHE A 87 -15.67 -24.09 -23.45
N GLY A 88 -14.37 -24.10 -23.13
CA GLY A 88 -13.46 -25.19 -23.52
C GLY A 88 -13.89 -26.55 -22.96
N VAL A 89 -14.29 -26.61 -21.69
CA VAL A 89 -14.79 -27.85 -21.05
C VAL A 89 -16.09 -28.32 -21.71
N LEU A 90 -17.04 -27.41 -21.96
CA LEU A 90 -18.29 -27.71 -22.64
C LEU A 90 -18.06 -28.23 -24.07
N TYR A 91 -17.20 -27.55 -24.84
CA TYR A 91 -16.87 -27.95 -26.20
C TYR A 91 -16.19 -29.33 -26.25
N THR A 92 -15.26 -29.57 -25.34
CA THR A 92 -14.54 -30.86 -25.26
C THR A 92 -15.50 -32.00 -24.89
N SER A 93 -16.41 -31.77 -23.94
CA SER A 93 -17.43 -32.75 -23.58
C SER A 93 -18.39 -33.03 -24.74
N TYR A 94 -18.87 -31.98 -25.41
CA TYR A 94 -19.74 -32.12 -26.58
C TYR A 94 -19.08 -32.95 -27.69
N ALA A 95 -17.81 -32.69 -28.00
CA ALA A 95 -17.05 -33.46 -29.00
C ALA A 95 -16.86 -34.94 -28.59
N LEU A 96 -16.74 -35.24 -27.30
CA LEU A 96 -16.61 -36.61 -26.78
C LEU A 96 -17.92 -37.40 -26.87
N VAL A 97 -19.05 -36.75 -26.56
CA VAL A 97 -20.38 -37.38 -26.63
C VAL A 97 -20.71 -37.80 -28.07
N LEU A 98 -20.32 -36.99 -29.07
CA LEU A 98 -20.48 -37.34 -30.48
C LEU A 98 -19.70 -38.60 -30.91
N ARG A 99 -18.66 -38.99 -30.15
CA ARG A 99 -17.88 -40.21 -30.39
C ARG A 99 -18.38 -41.41 -29.57
N SER A 100 -19.63 -41.37 -29.08
CA SER A 100 -20.30 -42.41 -28.28
C SER A 100 -19.72 -42.68 -26.87
N GLU A 101 -18.78 -41.87 -26.41
CA GLU A 101 -18.18 -41.98 -25.07
C GLU A 101 -18.86 -41.06 -24.04
N ALA A 102 -20.16 -41.24 -23.86
CA ALA A 102 -20.98 -40.35 -23.03
C ALA A 102 -20.53 -40.30 -21.55
N LEU A 103 -20.04 -41.43 -21.00
CA LEU A 103 -19.54 -41.51 -19.63
C LEU A 103 -18.30 -40.62 -19.44
N ILE A 104 -17.37 -40.63 -20.39
CA ILE A 104 -16.14 -39.84 -20.33
C ILE A 104 -16.48 -38.35 -20.48
N GLY A 105 -17.41 -38.01 -21.39
CA GLY A 105 -17.91 -36.64 -21.54
C GLY A 105 -18.53 -36.08 -20.25
N GLY A 106 -19.27 -36.91 -19.51
CA GLY A 106 -19.85 -36.53 -18.21
C GLY A 106 -18.80 -36.27 -17.13
N LEU A 107 -17.78 -37.14 -17.02
CA LEU A 107 -16.69 -36.97 -16.04
C LEU A 107 -15.88 -35.68 -16.28
N VAL A 108 -15.67 -35.31 -17.54
CA VAL A 108 -14.95 -34.08 -17.91
C VAL A 108 -15.73 -32.84 -17.47
N VAL A 109 -17.04 -32.81 -17.66
CA VAL A 109 -17.88 -31.68 -17.21
C VAL A 109 -17.87 -31.61 -15.69
N LEU A 110 -18.10 -32.73 -15.01
CA LEU A 110 -18.22 -32.75 -13.55
C LEU A 110 -16.91 -32.34 -12.87
N SER A 111 -15.76 -32.84 -13.34
CA SER A 111 -14.44 -32.43 -12.85
C SER A 111 -14.11 -30.96 -13.17
N GLY A 112 -14.42 -30.49 -14.38
CA GLY A 112 -14.19 -29.10 -14.78
C GLY A 112 -15.02 -28.09 -13.97
N PHE A 113 -16.31 -28.34 -13.78
CA PHE A 113 -17.18 -27.48 -12.97
C PHE A 113 -16.85 -27.56 -11.48
N CYS A 114 -16.46 -28.73 -10.96
CA CYS A 114 -16.01 -28.87 -9.57
C CYS A 114 -14.76 -28.01 -9.31
N PHE A 115 -13.76 -28.09 -10.20
CA PHE A 115 -12.54 -27.28 -10.11
C PHE A 115 -12.81 -25.77 -10.15
N LEU A 116 -13.67 -25.33 -11.08
CA LEU A 116 -14.08 -23.92 -11.19
C LEU A 116 -14.83 -23.45 -9.93
N SER A 117 -15.71 -24.29 -9.38
CA SER A 117 -16.47 -24.00 -8.16
C SER A 117 -15.56 -23.82 -6.94
N ILE A 118 -14.60 -24.72 -6.75
CA ILE A 118 -13.62 -24.62 -5.65
C ILE A 118 -12.79 -23.34 -5.79
N THR A 119 -12.30 -23.05 -6.99
CA THR A 119 -11.50 -21.84 -7.24
C THR A 119 -12.32 -20.57 -7.03
N ALA A 120 -13.59 -20.55 -7.42
CA ALA A 120 -14.49 -19.43 -7.17
C ALA A 120 -14.73 -19.20 -5.67
N LEU A 121 -14.95 -20.27 -4.89
CA LEU A 121 -15.13 -20.18 -3.44
C LEU A 121 -13.87 -19.69 -2.73
N LEU A 122 -12.69 -20.19 -3.13
CA LEU A 122 -11.41 -19.73 -2.60
C LEU A 122 -11.13 -18.27 -3.00
N SER A 123 -11.50 -17.87 -4.21
CA SER A 123 -11.42 -16.46 -4.65
C SER A 123 -12.35 -15.58 -3.81
N HIS A 124 -13.55 -16.04 -3.50
CA HIS A 124 -14.50 -15.28 -2.67
C HIS A 124 -13.97 -15.10 -1.23
N ARG A 125 -13.36 -16.14 -0.65
CA ARG A 125 -12.72 -16.08 0.68
C ARG A 125 -11.52 -15.13 0.71
N THR A 126 -10.67 -15.18 -0.32
CA THR A 126 -9.43 -14.38 -0.36
C THR A 126 -9.66 -12.90 -0.72
N ARG A 127 -10.77 -12.57 -1.40
CA ARG A 127 -11.18 -11.17 -1.67
C ARG A 127 -11.53 -10.40 -0.40
N GLY A 128 -11.99 -11.07 0.66
CA GLY A 128 -12.23 -10.46 1.97
C GLY A 128 -10.94 -10.04 2.68
N ALA A 129 -9.87 -10.84 2.56
CA ALA A 129 -8.61 -10.62 3.28
C ALA A 129 -7.69 -9.55 2.63
N LYS A 130 -7.75 -9.36 1.31
CA LYS A 130 -6.87 -8.41 0.60
C LYS A 130 -7.32 -6.95 0.60
N ARG A 131 -8.47 -6.61 1.19
CA ARG A 131 -8.93 -5.21 1.32
C ARG A 131 -8.21 -4.40 2.40
N GLY A 132 -7.38 -5.02 3.27
CA GLY A 132 -6.76 -4.35 4.43
C GLY A 132 -5.23 -4.24 4.46
N GLY A 133 -4.50 -4.62 3.40
CA GLY A 133 -3.06 -4.93 3.51
C GLY A 133 -2.13 -4.25 2.53
N GLY A 134 -2.27 -2.94 2.30
CA GLY A 134 -1.35 -2.15 1.48
C GLY A 134 -0.12 -1.64 2.26
N LYS A 135 0.59 -2.46 3.02
CA LYS A 135 1.91 -2.08 3.58
C LYS A 135 3.00 -2.39 2.57
N PHE A 136 3.29 -1.43 1.69
CA PHE A 136 4.46 -1.48 0.81
C PHE A 136 5.73 -1.25 1.64
N HIS A 137 6.53 -2.31 1.82
CA HIS A 137 7.90 -2.22 2.31
C HIS A 137 8.76 -1.53 1.23
N HIS A 138 9.14 -0.28 1.49
CA HIS A 138 10.13 0.43 0.69
C HIS A 138 11.52 -0.12 1.06
N LYS A 139 12.05 -1.09 0.30
CA LYS A 139 13.47 -1.44 0.38
C LYS A 139 14.28 -0.28 -0.20
N GLY A 140 14.93 0.47 0.67
CA GLY A 140 15.91 1.50 0.28
C GLY A 140 17.10 0.86 -0.43
N ALA A 141 17.24 1.14 -1.72
CA ALA A 141 18.43 0.81 -2.49
C ALA A 141 19.47 1.93 -2.30
N HIS A 142 20.24 1.85 -1.22
CA HIS A 142 21.42 2.68 -1.03
C HIS A 142 22.62 2.04 -1.75
N LYS A 143 22.74 2.29 -3.06
CA LYS A 143 24.01 2.06 -3.79
C LYS A 143 24.76 3.39 -3.86
N GLY A 144 25.47 3.71 -2.79
CA GLY A 144 26.50 4.74 -2.78
C GLY A 144 27.75 4.18 -3.46
N GLY A 145 28.05 4.66 -4.66
CA GLY A 145 29.35 4.48 -5.28
C GLY A 145 30.37 5.39 -4.61
N GLN A 146 31.48 4.82 -4.16
CA GLN A 146 32.73 5.54 -3.97
C GLN A 146 33.86 4.62 -4.40
N LYS A 147 34.32 4.84 -5.64
CA LYS A 147 35.64 4.42 -6.13
C LYS A 147 36.44 5.70 -6.35
N HIS A 148 37.34 6.02 -5.43
CA HIS A 148 38.47 6.93 -5.62
C HIS A 148 39.63 6.30 -4.84
N HIS A 149 40.58 5.64 -5.51
CA HIS A 149 41.86 6.16 -6.01
C HIS A 149 42.79 6.70 -4.90
N HIS A 150 43.86 5.94 -4.63
CA HIS A 150 45.24 6.30 -4.21
C HIS A 150 45.91 4.94 -3.86
N GLN A 151 46.93 4.35 -4.52
CA GLN A 151 48.21 4.83 -5.07
C GLN A 151 48.86 5.86 -4.13
N GLU A 152 49.98 5.65 -3.46
CA GLU A 152 51.17 4.83 -3.69
C GLU A 152 51.89 4.61 -2.34
N ARG A 153 52.70 3.54 -2.28
CA ARG A 153 53.95 3.36 -1.50
C ARG A 153 53.90 3.40 0.03
#